data_AF-E1WXT5-F1
#
_entry.id   AF-E1WXT5-F1
#
_cell.length_a   1.000
_cell.length_b   1.000
_cell.length_c   1.000
_cell.angle_alpha   90.00
_cell.angle_beta   90.00
_cell.angle_gamma   90.00
#
_symmetry.space_group_name_H-M   'P 1'
#
loop_
_entity.id
_entity.type
_entity.pdbx_description
1 polymer ?
#
loop_
_entity_poly.entity_id
_entity_poly.type
_entity_poly.pdbx_seq_one_letter_code
_entity_poly.pdbx_strand_id
1 'polypeptide(L)'
;MGHFFIYNDEMKKNIFVFIIGLIACSAIFYLVYSTDQSIDQGISKRSDSERVTKEESLPTGDQIINDQVQKLATNLEVKISEDQLFTGLNNYRVEIKDLKKGLKKDFVKKYVSSQSKKLLNCLKVDFCGMKADPDGYFDEHSTPAHVLLSRELRLLNEMLEFGELELNELDFSELIKLENKSIIESTAELFLKADPSQTDLESFIATSSHLEGAKKQTFYFKLIKAASSSQRDLLIDSLAKELKTSEAYSIVAFFQKISSLKLDESELITISKSGCHLKEDNEVSWNSFSYNFKKYVTENSFDILLDEVCP
;
A
#
# COMPACT_ATOMS: atom_id res chain seq x y z
N MET A 1 -74.00 9.10 -16.01
CA MET A 1 -73.86 8.75 -14.58
C MET A 1 -72.70 7.78 -14.46
N GLY A 2 -71.72 8.10 -13.59
CA GLY A 2 -70.71 7.16 -13.10
C GLY A 2 -69.44 7.00 -13.95
N HIS A 3 -68.50 7.93 -13.83
CA HIS A 3 -67.05 7.64 -13.91
C HIS A 3 -66.27 8.79 -13.27
N PHE A 4 -66.26 8.81 -11.95
CA PHE A 4 -65.28 9.53 -11.13
C PHE A 4 -65.19 8.70 -9.86
N PHE A 5 -64.10 7.94 -9.67
CA PHE A 5 -63.58 7.41 -8.39
C PHE A 5 -62.65 6.20 -8.64
N ILE A 6 -61.59 6.36 -9.43
CA ILE A 6 -60.42 5.46 -9.37
C ILE A 6 -59.16 6.31 -9.63
N TYR A 7 -58.84 7.23 -8.72
CA TYR A 7 -57.56 7.96 -8.76
C TYR A 7 -57.05 8.37 -7.38
N ASN A 8 -57.45 7.64 -6.33
CA ASN A 8 -57.23 8.10 -4.94
C ASN A 8 -56.57 7.05 -4.03
N ASP A 9 -56.19 5.88 -4.55
CA ASP A 9 -55.57 4.81 -3.74
C ASP A 9 -54.06 4.64 -3.98
N GLU A 10 -53.55 4.89 -5.18
CA GLU A 10 -52.11 4.80 -5.45
C GLU A 10 -51.31 5.96 -4.85
N MET A 11 -51.84 7.19 -4.88
CA MET A 11 -51.18 8.33 -4.22
C MET A 11 -51.13 8.19 -2.69
N LYS A 12 -52.14 7.54 -2.08
CA LYS A 12 -52.13 7.28 -0.63
C LYS A 12 -51.05 6.28 -0.22
N LYS A 13 -50.81 5.25 -1.03
CA LYS A 13 -49.75 4.26 -0.78
C LYS A 13 -48.35 4.91 -0.86
N ASN A 14 -48.13 5.79 -1.84
CA ASN A 14 -46.85 6.48 -1.98
C ASN A 14 -46.57 7.48 -0.84
N ILE A 15 -47.61 8.17 -0.36
CA ILE A 15 -47.50 9.05 0.81
C ILE A 15 -47.22 8.25 2.09
N PHE A 16 -47.86 7.08 2.27
CA PHE A 16 -47.60 6.21 3.42
C PHE A 16 -46.17 5.69 3.45
N VAL A 17 -45.62 5.26 2.30
CA VAL A 17 -44.22 4.80 2.21
C VAL A 17 -43.24 5.94 2.50
N PHE A 18 -43.52 7.15 2.04
CA PHE A 18 -42.69 8.32 2.31
C PHE A 18 -42.68 8.71 3.81
N ILE A 19 -43.85 8.65 4.46
CA ILE A 19 -43.96 8.91 5.92
C ILE A 19 -43.22 7.85 6.73
N ILE A 20 -43.35 6.57 6.37
CA ILE A 20 -42.62 5.47 7.03
C ILE A 20 -41.10 5.63 6.85
N GLY A 21 -40.66 6.03 5.64
CA GLY A 21 -39.26 6.34 5.38
C GLY A 21 -38.72 7.48 6.24
N LEU A 22 -39.48 8.57 6.37
CA LEU A 22 -39.11 9.70 7.23
C LEU A 22 -39.05 9.32 8.71
N ILE A 23 -39.98 8.50 9.20
CA ILE A 23 -39.96 8.01 10.59
C ILE A 23 -38.73 7.12 10.83
N ALA A 24 -38.39 6.25 9.88
CA ALA A 24 -37.19 5.42 9.97
C ALA A 24 -35.91 6.26 9.98
N CYS A 25 -35.79 7.26 9.11
CA CYS A 25 -34.66 8.19 9.12
C CYS A 25 -34.58 8.97 10.43
N SER A 26 -35.71 9.41 10.98
CA SER A 26 -35.78 10.14 12.25
C SER A 26 -35.37 9.26 13.43
N ALA A 27 -35.77 7.99 13.44
CA ALA A 27 -35.40 7.02 14.48
C ALA A 27 -33.90 6.67 14.44
N ILE A 28 -33.32 6.53 13.24
CA ILE A 28 -31.87 6.32 13.08
C ILE A 28 -31.11 7.56 13.55
N PHE A 29 -31.58 8.76 13.18
CA PHE A 29 -30.95 10.02 13.63
C PHE A 29 -31.06 10.22 15.14
N TYR A 30 -32.21 9.88 15.74
CA TYR A 30 -32.40 9.91 17.19
C TYR A 30 -31.51 8.89 17.90
N LEU A 31 -31.37 7.67 17.39
CA LEU A 31 -30.46 6.67 17.96
C LEU A 31 -29.01 7.16 17.93
N VAL A 32 -28.53 7.65 16.79
CA VAL A 32 -27.17 8.20 16.67
C VAL A 32 -26.97 9.37 17.64
N TYR A 33 -27.92 10.30 17.73
CA TYR A 33 -27.83 11.46 18.62
C TYR A 33 -27.95 11.12 20.11
N SER A 34 -28.80 10.15 20.47
CA SER A 34 -28.98 9.70 21.85
C SER A 34 -27.80 8.86 22.36
N THR A 35 -27.07 8.19 21.46
CA THR A 35 -25.87 7.44 21.82
C THR A 35 -24.75 8.41 22.21
N ASP A 36 -24.64 9.55 21.52
CA ASP A 36 -23.69 10.63 21.83
C ASP A 36 -24.01 11.34 23.16
N GLN A 37 -25.28 11.54 23.51
CA GLN A 37 -25.65 12.19 24.79
C GLN A 37 -25.61 11.25 26.01
N SER A 38 -25.68 9.93 25.82
CA SER A 38 -25.71 8.97 26.93
C SER A 38 -24.33 8.61 27.52
N ILE A 39 -23.24 8.99 26.85
CA ILE A 39 -21.87 8.78 27.34
C ILE A 39 -21.46 9.89 28.33
N ASP A 40 -22.10 11.07 28.29
CA ASP A 40 -21.70 12.25 29.07
C ASP A 40 -22.46 12.47 30.40
N GLN A 41 -23.34 11.56 30.82
CA GLN A 41 -24.13 11.72 32.07
C GLN A 41 -23.96 10.59 33.10
N GLY A 42 -22.89 9.80 33.00
CA GLY A 42 -22.58 8.73 33.96
C GLY A 42 -21.80 9.16 35.22
N ILE A 43 -21.35 10.42 35.34
CA ILE A 43 -20.51 10.85 36.46
C ILE A 43 -21.23 11.91 37.28
N SER A 44 -22.04 11.47 38.25
CA SER A 44 -22.46 12.33 39.35
C SER A 44 -22.69 11.56 40.65
N LYS A 45 -21.74 11.79 41.57
CA LYS A 45 -21.80 11.75 43.05
C LYS A 45 -21.65 10.40 43.77
N ARG A 46 -20.43 10.18 44.29
CA ARG A 46 -20.23 9.87 45.72
C ARG A 46 -18.89 10.43 46.23
N SER A 47 -18.97 10.99 47.44
CA SER A 47 -17.99 11.83 48.16
C SER A 47 -16.80 11.05 48.71
N ASP A 48 -15.67 11.76 48.78
CA ASP A 48 -14.54 11.68 49.72
C ASP A 48 -13.74 10.37 49.87
N SER A 49 -12.54 10.36 49.28
CA SER A 49 -11.29 10.08 50.00
C SER A 49 -10.08 10.20 49.05
N GLU A 50 -9.28 11.25 49.28
CA GLU A 50 -7.81 11.26 49.23
C GLU A 50 -7.10 10.17 48.40
N ARG A 51 -6.80 10.50 47.14
CA ARG A 51 -5.49 10.28 46.49
C ARG A 51 -5.51 11.02 45.15
N VAL A 52 -4.74 12.10 45.06
CA VAL A 52 -4.35 12.71 43.78
C VAL A 52 -3.39 11.74 43.10
N THR A 53 -3.92 10.68 42.53
CA THR A 53 -3.27 10.03 41.40
C THR A 53 -3.63 10.91 40.22
N LYS A 54 -2.64 11.61 39.65
CA LYS A 54 -2.79 12.26 38.35
C LYS A 54 -3.34 11.19 37.40
N GLU A 55 -4.61 11.25 37.05
CA GLU A 55 -5.06 10.72 35.79
C GLU A 55 -4.29 11.53 34.74
N GLU A 56 -3.20 10.96 34.24
CA GLU A 56 -2.62 11.39 32.98
C GLU A 56 -3.74 11.24 31.96
N SER A 57 -4.34 12.37 31.59
CA SER A 57 -5.26 12.44 30.46
C SER A 57 -4.59 11.74 29.29
N LEU A 58 -5.21 10.69 28.76
CA LEU A 58 -4.69 9.97 27.60
C LEU A 58 -4.33 11.00 26.52
N PRO A 59 -3.09 10.98 26.00
CA PRO A 59 -2.68 11.97 25.01
C PRO A 59 -3.61 11.89 23.80
N THR A 60 -4.03 13.06 23.33
CA THR A 60 -4.80 13.15 22.09
C THR A 60 -3.99 12.62 20.91
N GLY A 61 -4.65 12.13 19.86
CA GLY A 61 -3.96 11.58 18.68
C GLY A 61 -2.94 12.54 18.06
N ASP A 62 -3.22 13.85 18.10
CA ASP A 62 -2.30 14.87 17.60
C ASP A 62 -1.05 15.05 18.48
N GLN A 63 -1.15 14.83 19.80
CA GLN A 63 0.00 14.83 20.70
C GLN A 63 0.91 13.63 20.41
N ILE A 64 0.34 12.43 20.24
CA ILE A 64 1.10 11.22 19.90
C ILE A 64 1.86 11.40 18.58
N ILE A 65 1.22 11.95 17.56
CA ILE A 65 1.87 12.22 16.27
C ILE A 65 3.01 13.23 16.44
N ASN A 66 2.77 14.34 17.14
CA ASN A 66 3.81 15.35 17.34
C ASN A 66 5.02 14.80 18.11
N ASP A 67 4.80 13.98 19.13
CA ASP A 67 5.87 13.34 19.90
C ASP A 67 6.69 12.38 19.03
N GLN A 68 6.02 11.60 18.17
CA GLN A 68 6.70 10.72 17.21
C GLN A 68 7.54 11.53 16.19
N VAL A 69 7.01 12.65 15.69
CA VAL A 69 7.72 13.53 14.76
C VAL A 69 8.94 14.17 15.45
N GLN A 70 8.80 14.63 16.69
CA GLN A 70 9.92 15.19 17.47
C GLN A 70 11.01 14.15 17.75
N LYS A 71 10.61 12.93 18.13
CA LYS A 71 11.54 11.83 18.35
C LYS A 71 12.29 11.46 17.08
N LEU A 72 11.57 11.34 15.95
CA LEU A 72 12.16 11.05 14.65
C LEU A 72 13.14 12.15 14.23
N ALA A 73 12.75 13.42 14.36
CA ALA A 73 13.61 14.55 14.03
C ALA A 73 14.88 14.61 14.88
N THR A 74 14.77 14.29 16.17
CA THR A 74 15.94 14.21 17.08
C THR A 74 16.91 13.14 16.60
N ASN A 75 16.41 11.95 16.26
CA ASN A 75 17.24 10.82 15.81
C ASN A 75 17.84 11.02 14.41
N LEU A 76 17.22 11.87 13.57
CA LEU A 76 17.74 12.26 12.26
C LEU A 76 18.58 13.55 12.28
N GLU A 77 18.69 14.19 13.45
CA GLU A 77 19.33 15.49 13.65
C GLU A 77 18.74 16.60 12.76
N VAL A 78 17.40 16.64 12.63
CA VAL A 78 16.65 17.59 11.79
C VAL A 78 15.99 18.65 12.66
N LYS A 79 16.13 19.91 12.27
CA LYS A 79 15.41 21.03 12.89
C LYS A 79 14.02 21.20 12.27
N ILE A 80 12.98 20.69 12.92
CA ILE A 80 11.60 20.69 12.41
C ILE A 80 11.11 22.10 12.06
N SER A 81 11.38 23.09 12.91
CA SER A 81 10.89 24.47 12.74
C SER A 81 11.45 25.17 11.50
N GLU A 82 12.60 24.70 10.98
CA GLU A 82 13.27 25.27 9.81
C GLU A 82 13.00 24.44 8.54
N ASP A 83 12.74 23.13 8.68
CA ASP A 83 12.53 22.20 7.57
C ASP A 83 11.04 22.04 7.20
N GLN A 84 10.61 22.86 6.25
CA GLN A 84 9.24 22.83 5.71
C GLN A 84 8.92 21.50 5.00
N LEU A 85 9.91 20.88 4.33
CA LEU A 85 9.69 19.63 3.61
C LEU A 85 9.55 18.46 4.59
N PHE A 86 10.38 18.40 5.63
CA PHE A 86 10.23 17.42 6.72
C PHE A 86 8.85 17.53 7.37
N THR A 87 8.41 18.75 7.67
CA THR A 87 7.10 19.02 8.28
C THR A 87 5.96 18.58 7.35
N GLY A 88 6.04 18.89 6.06
CA GLY A 88 5.05 18.48 5.07
C GLY A 88 5.00 16.97 4.88
N LEU A 89 6.15 16.30 4.84
CA LEU A 89 6.25 14.84 4.72
C LEU A 89 5.73 14.11 5.96
N ASN A 90 5.92 14.67 7.16
CA ASN A 90 5.38 14.09 8.40
C ASN A 90 3.91 14.48 8.67
N ASN A 91 3.34 15.40 7.90
CA ASN A 91 1.90 15.68 7.97
C ASN A 91 1.11 14.69 7.10
N TYR A 92 0.62 13.62 7.73
CA TYR A 92 -0.10 12.55 7.04
C TYR A 92 -1.45 12.98 6.45
N ARG A 93 -1.98 14.14 6.85
CA ARG A 93 -3.21 14.71 6.28
C ARG A 93 -2.99 15.33 4.90
N VAL A 94 -1.74 15.59 4.52
CA VAL A 94 -1.39 16.15 3.21
C VAL A 94 -1.03 15.02 2.25
N GLU A 95 -1.66 15.00 1.07
CA GLU A 95 -1.31 14.05 0.02
C GLU A 95 0.00 14.43 -0.69
N ILE A 96 0.75 13.42 -1.17
CA ILE A 96 2.01 13.62 -1.91
C ILE A 96 1.83 14.55 -3.11
N LYS A 97 0.69 14.45 -3.80
CA LYS A 97 0.36 15.28 -4.98
C LYS A 97 0.19 16.76 -4.65
N ASP A 98 -0.16 17.09 -3.41
CA ASP A 98 -0.24 18.47 -2.96
C ASP A 98 1.11 18.98 -2.46
N LEU A 99 1.91 18.12 -1.80
CA LEU A 99 3.25 18.47 -1.35
C LEU A 99 4.17 18.92 -2.47
N LYS A 100 4.05 18.34 -3.68
CA LYS A 100 4.92 18.73 -4.80
C LYS A 100 4.68 20.15 -5.33
N LYS A 101 3.55 20.79 -5.00
CA LYS A 101 3.21 22.13 -5.50
C LYS A 101 4.21 23.16 -4.97
N GLY A 102 4.99 23.76 -5.86
CA GLY A 102 5.96 24.82 -5.52
C GLY A 102 7.34 24.31 -5.07
N LEU A 103 7.56 23.00 -5.04
CA LEU A 103 8.88 22.43 -4.77
C LEU A 103 9.73 22.37 -6.05
N LYS A 104 11.02 22.71 -5.95
CA LYS A 104 11.97 22.53 -7.04
C LYS A 104 12.44 21.08 -7.09
N LYS A 105 12.43 20.48 -8.29
CA LYS A 105 12.84 19.09 -8.53
C LYS A 105 14.22 18.76 -7.95
N ASP A 106 15.24 19.54 -8.28
CA ASP A 106 16.62 19.33 -7.80
C ASP A 106 16.76 19.43 -6.29
N PHE A 107 15.96 20.30 -5.66
CA PHE A 107 15.94 20.41 -4.20
C PHE A 107 15.39 19.14 -3.58
N VAL A 108 14.26 18.65 -4.07
CA VAL A 108 13.64 17.42 -3.56
C VAL A 108 14.52 16.21 -3.81
N LYS A 109 15.15 16.11 -4.99
CA LYS A 109 16.09 15.03 -5.29
C LYS A 109 17.24 14.98 -4.29
N LYS A 110 17.95 16.10 -4.10
CA LYS A 110 19.05 16.19 -3.12
C LYS A 110 18.59 15.91 -1.69
N TYR A 111 17.42 16.43 -1.32
CA TYR A 111 16.83 16.22 -0.01
C TYR A 111 16.56 14.74 0.25
N VAL A 112 15.79 14.09 -0.62
CA VAL A 112 15.39 12.67 -0.47
C VAL A 112 16.61 11.76 -0.55
N SER A 113 17.56 12.01 -1.45
CA SER A 113 18.81 11.23 -1.53
C SER A 113 19.66 11.34 -0.25
N SER A 114 19.67 12.52 0.40
CA SER A 114 20.39 12.70 1.66
C SER A 114 19.63 12.08 2.84
N GLN A 115 18.31 12.30 2.92
CA GLN A 115 17.49 11.83 4.04
C GLN A 115 17.29 10.32 4.00
N SER A 116 17.08 9.72 2.84
CA SER A 116 16.97 8.26 2.71
C SER A 116 18.19 7.52 3.27
N LYS A 117 19.40 8.05 3.08
CA LYS A 117 20.63 7.48 3.67
C LYS A 117 20.63 7.55 5.20
N LYS A 118 20.18 8.68 5.77
CA LYS A 118 20.05 8.82 7.23
C LYS A 118 18.97 7.91 7.79
N LEU A 119 17.82 7.85 7.13
CA LEU A 119 16.69 6.97 7.48
C LEU A 119 17.09 5.50 7.43
N LEU A 120 17.76 5.07 6.36
CA LEU A 120 18.30 3.71 6.24
C LEU A 120 19.23 3.36 7.39
N ASN A 121 20.16 4.24 7.71
CA ASN A 121 21.10 4.01 8.80
C ASN A 121 20.40 3.92 10.16
N CYS A 122 19.47 4.83 10.47
CA CYS A 122 18.78 4.78 11.75
C CYS A 122 17.80 3.60 11.86
N LEU A 123 17.14 3.23 10.76
CA LEU A 123 16.22 2.09 10.72
C LEU A 123 16.94 0.78 11.06
N LYS A 124 18.17 0.61 10.56
CA LYS A 124 19.02 -0.57 10.82
C LYS A 124 19.54 -0.66 12.25
N VAL A 125 19.69 0.46 12.95
CA VAL A 125 20.26 0.47 14.31
C VAL A 125 19.21 0.08 15.33
N ASP A 126 18.09 0.80 15.38
CA ASP A 126 17.05 0.62 16.39
C ASP A 126 15.70 1.20 15.94
N PHE A 127 15.38 1.06 14.65
CA PHE A 127 14.18 1.62 14.04
C PHE A 127 14.05 3.14 14.26
N CYS A 128 15.18 3.84 14.26
CA CYS A 128 15.31 5.26 14.58
C CYS A 128 14.76 5.58 15.98
N GLY A 129 15.21 4.82 16.98
CA GLY A 129 14.83 4.94 18.39
C GLY A 129 13.42 4.45 18.73
N MET A 130 12.70 3.84 17.79
CA MET A 130 11.35 3.31 18.04
C MET A 130 11.46 1.94 18.69
N LYS A 131 10.69 1.74 19.77
CA LYS A 131 10.68 0.49 20.53
C LYS A 131 9.24 0.02 20.66
N ALA A 132 9.08 -1.29 20.83
CA ALA A 132 7.79 -1.84 21.21
C ALA A 132 7.35 -1.23 22.55
N ASP A 133 6.09 -0.81 22.61
CA ASP A 133 5.47 -0.51 23.89
C ASP A 133 5.40 -1.82 24.70
N PRO A 134 5.61 -1.81 26.02
CA PRO A 134 5.64 -3.03 26.84
C PRO A 134 4.43 -3.94 26.66
N ASP A 135 3.26 -3.34 26.40
CA ASP A 135 1.98 -4.03 26.20
C ASP A 135 1.41 -3.83 24.78
N GLY A 136 2.17 -3.20 23.87
CA GLY A 136 1.69 -2.80 22.54
C GLY A 136 2.24 -3.65 21.40
N TYR A 137 1.46 -3.75 20.33
CA TYR A 137 1.92 -4.32 19.06
C TYR A 137 2.97 -3.40 18.41
N PHE A 138 4.08 -3.98 17.95
CA PHE A 138 5.14 -3.28 17.24
C PHE A 138 5.36 -3.93 15.86
N ASP A 139 5.09 -3.17 14.80
CA ASP A 139 5.42 -3.56 13.44
C ASP A 139 6.78 -2.97 13.07
N GLU A 140 7.81 -3.82 13.09
CA GLU A 140 9.18 -3.45 12.76
C GLU A 140 9.35 -2.99 11.31
N HIS A 141 8.41 -3.33 10.42
CA HIS A 141 8.43 -2.94 9.02
C HIS A 141 7.55 -1.71 8.72
N SER A 142 6.84 -1.16 9.71
CA SER A 142 5.90 -0.05 9.51
C SER A 142 6.00 1.05 10.56
N THR A 143 7.19 1.30 11.08
CA THR A 143 7.45 2.42 12.00
C THR A 143 7.26 3.78 11.33
N PRO A 144 7.11 4.89 12.10
CA PRO A 144 7.02 6.24 11.53
C PRO A 144 8.18 6.60 10.59
N ALA A 145 9.39 6.09 10.84
CA ALA A 145 10.53 6.26 9.95
C ALA A 145 10.33 5.56 8.59
N HIS A 146 9.73 4.37 8.55
CA HIS A 146 9.34 3.71 7.30
C HIS A 146 8.28 4.53 6.55
N VAL A 147 7.30 5.10 7.28
CA VAL A 147 6.27 5.94 6.69
C VAL A 147 6.87 7.20 6.08
N LEU A 148 7.80 7.87 6.78
CA LEU A 148 8.52 9.03 6.25
C LEU A 148 9.32 8.66 4.99
N LEU A 149 10.13 7.61 5.05
CA LEU A 149 10.93 7.15 3.90
C LEU A 149 10.05 6.78 2.69
N SER A 150 8.96 6.06 2.92
CA SER A 150 7.96 5.75 1.90
C SER A 150 7.40 7.02 1.25
N ARG A 151 7.05 8.04 2.06
CA ARG A 151 6.53 9.32 1.55
C ARG A 151 7.58 10.10 0.77
N GLU A 152 8.84 10.10 1.21
CA GLU A 152 9.96 10.69 0.49
C GLU A 152 10.16 10.07 -0.90
N LEU A 153 10.22 8.73 -0.98
CA LEU A 153 10.40 8.01 -2.24
C LEU A 153 9.20 8.21 -3.18
N ARG A 154 7.97 8.25 -2.64
CA ARG A 154 6.76 8.56 -3.42
C ARG A 154 6.76 9.98 -3.96
N LEU A 155 7.20 10.95 -3.15
CA LEU A 155 7.35 12.33 -3.61
C LEU A 155 8.38 12.41 -4.73
N LEU A 156 9.50 11.71 -4.59
CA LEU A 156 10.51 11.63 -5.64
C LEU A 156 9.95 11.01 -6.93
N ASN A 157 9.21 9.90 -6.83
CA ASN A 157 8.52 9.27 -7.97
C ASN A 157 7.56 10.22 -8.69
N GLU A 158 6.83 11.05 -7.93
CA GLU A 158 5.85 12.01 -8.47
C GLU A 158 6.49 13.26 -9.10
N MET A 159 7.79 13.48 -8.87
CA MET A 159 8.52 14.66 -9.33
C MET A 159 9.56 14.34 -10.42
N LEU A 160 10.11 13.13 -10.43
CA LEU A 160 11.11 12.72 -11.40
C LEU A 160 10.51 11.97 -12.58
N GLU A 161 11.00 12.35 -13.75
CA GLU A 161 10.80 11.66 -15.02
C GLU A 161 11.93 10.66 -15.25
N PHE A 162 11.80 9.86 -16.32
CA PHE A 162 12.80 8.90 -16.74
C PHE A 162 14.17 9.55 -17.03
N GLY A 163 15.24 8.97 -16.49
CA GLY A 163 16.63 9.41 -16.65
C GLY A 163 17.05 10.58 -15.76
N GLU A 164 16.18 11.12 -14.90
CA GLU A 164 16.51 12.26 -14.03
C GLU A 164 17.14 11.88 -12.69
N LEU A 165 17.15 10.59 -12.36
CA LEU A 165 17.78 10.00 -11.18
C LEU A 165 18.97 9.14 -11.61
N GLU A 166 20.14 9.35 -11.00
CA GLU A 166 21.27 8.44 -11.21
C GLU A 166 21.21 7.25 -10.25
N LEU A 167 21.69 6.08 -10.68
CA LEU A 167 21.62 4.84 -9.88
C LEU A 167 22.36 4.91 -8.52
N ASN A 168 23.34 5.81 -8.38
CA ASN A 168 24.11 6.01 -7.16
C ASN A 168 23.48 7.02 -6.18
N GLU A 169 22.42 7.72 -6.59
CA GLU A 169 21.74 8.73 -5.77
C GLU A 169 20.89 8.10 -4.67
N LEU A 170 20.47 6.84 -4.83
CA LEU A 170 19.75 6.04 -3.83
C LEU A 170 20.42 4.66 -3.65
N ASP A 171 20.28 4.11 -2.44
CA ASP A 171 20.73 2.75 -2.15
C ASP A 171 19.59 1.74 -2.38
N PHE A 172 19.27 1.49 -3.66
CA PHE A 172 18.12 0.67 -4.05
C PHE A 172 18.13 -0.72 -3.42
N SER A 173 19.31 -1.34 -3.34
CA SER A 173 19.51 -2.67 -2.75
C SER A 173 19.19 -2.70 -1.26
N GLU A 174 19.56 -1.66 -0.51
CA GLU A 174 19.23 -1.58 0.92
C GLU A 174 17.78 -1.15 1.16
N LEU A 175 17.21 -0.34 0.26
CA LEU A 175 15.81 0.08 0.37
C LEU A 175 14.82 -1.09 0.27
N ILE A 176 15.04 -2.04 -0.64
CA ILE A 176 14.14 -3.20 -0.77
C ILE A 176 14.22 -4.16 0.43
N LYS A 177 15.36 -4.20 1.13
CA LYS A 177 15.59 -5.04 2.33
C LYS A 177 14.82 -4.56 3.57
N LEU A 178 14.25 -3.35 3.53
CA LEU A 178 13.38 -2.88 4.62
C LEU A 178 12.05 -3.64 4.68
N GLU A 179 11.71 -4.39 3.63
CA GLU A 179 10.53 -5.24 3.54
C GLU A 179 9.18 -4.52 3.73
N ASN A 180 9.17 -3.19 3.80
CA ASN A 180 7.97 -2.38 3.78
C ASN A 180 7.38 -2.33 2.37
N LYS A 181 6.12 -2.72 2.21
CA LYS A 181 5.42 -2.74 0.92
C LYS A 181 5.53 -1.42 0.15
N SER A 182 5.27 -0.28 0.80
CA SER A 182 5.27 1.02 0.10
C SER A 182 6.66 1.46 -0.33
N ILE A 183 7.69 1.11 0.46
CA ILE A 183 9.10 1.34 0.09
C ILE A 183 9.48 0.47 -1.09
N ILE A 184 9.16 -0.84 -1.06
CA ILE A 184 9.43 -1.76 -2.19
C ILE A 184 8.78 -1.23 -3.47
N GLU A 185 7.50 -0.84 -3.40
CA GLU A 185 6.78 -0.32 -4.57
C GLU A 185 7.45 0.92 -5.17
N SER A 186 7.81 1.88 -4.30
CA SER A 186 8.39 3.15 -4.74
C SER A 186 9.82 2.97 -5.24
N THR A 187 10.59 2.08 -4.61
CA THR A 187 11.98 1.77 -4.96
C THR A 187 12.05 1.07 -6.31
N ALA A 188 11.17 0.09 -6.56
CA ALA A 188 11.10 -0.58 -7.86
C ALA A 188 10.78 0.38 -9.00
N GLU A 189 9.85 1.32 -8.78
CA GLU A 189 9.51 2.34 -9.77
C GLU A 189 10.65 3.35 -10.02
N LEU A 190 11.28 3.85 -8.95
CA LEU A 190 12.43 4.77 -9.05
C LEU A 190 13.63 4.11 -9.72
N PHE A 191 13.87 2.83 -9.44
CA PHE A 191 14.98 2.09 -10.02
C PHE A 191 14.86 2.04 -11.54
N LEU A 192 13.67 1.74 -12.08
CA LEU A 192 13.46 1.76 -13.53
C LEU A 192 13.48 3.17 -14.12
N LYS A 193 12.99 4.18 -13.38
CA LYS A 193 13.13 5.59 -13.78
C LYS A 193 14.58 6.07 -13.85
N ALA A 194 15.50 5.43 -13.14
CA ALA A 194 16.93 5.74 -13.21
C ALA A 194 17.61 5.17 -14.48
N ASP A 195 16.84 4.61 -15.43
CA ASP A 195 17.30 4.04 -16.69
C ASP A 195 18.46 3.04 -16.53
N PRO A 196 18.25 1.94 -15.78
CA PRO A 196 19.30 0.98 -15.49
C PRO A 196 19.70 0.22 -16.75
N SER A 197 20.99 -0.11 -16.85
CA SER A 197 21.43 -1.08 -17.85
C SER A 197 20.81 -2.45 -17.57
N GLN A 198 20.84 -3.35 -18.56
CA GLN A 198 20.37 -4.72 -18.37
C GLN A 198 21.10 -5.41 -17.19
N THR A 199 22.42 -5.20 -17.08
CA THR A 199 23.22 -5.77 -15.98
C THR A 199 22.83 -5.21 -14.62
N ASP A 200 22.53 -3.91 -14.54
CA ASP A 200 22.06 -3.29 -13.29
C ASP A 200 20.71 -3.87 -12.88
N LEU A 201 19.80 -4.05 -13.85
CA LEU A 201 18.48 -4.64 -13.62
C LEU A 201 18.57 -6.11 -13.16
N GLU A 202 19.41 -6.92 -13.80
CA GLU A 202 19.67 -8.31 -13.37
C GLU A 202 20.23 -8.36 -11.94
N SER A 203 21.18 -7.48 -11.62
CA SER A 203 21.74 -7.37 -10.28
C SER A 203 20.68 -6.99 -9.25
N PHE A 204 19.84 -6.00 -9.56
CA PHE A 204 18.76 -5.55 -8.68
C PHE A 204 17.72 -6.65 -8.46
N ILE A 205 17.32 -7.38 -9.50
CA ILE A 205 16.43 -8.55 -9.37
C ILE A 205 17.06 -9.60 -8.44
N ALA A 206 18.35 -9.90 -8.59
CA ALA A 206 19.03 -10.87 -7.72
C ALA A 206 19.02 -10.45 -6.23
N THR A 207 19.12 -9.14 -5.94
CA THR A 207 19.01 -8.65 -4.56
C THR A 207 17.64 -8.90 -3.92
N SER A 208 16.58 -9.07 -4.72
CA SER A 208 15.22 -9.35 -4.26
C SER A 208 14.97 -10.81 -3.82
N SER A 209 15.97 -11.68 -3.93
CA SER A 209 15.88 -13.10 -3.58
C SER A 209 15.39 -13.39 -2.15
N HIS A 210 15.66 -12.49 -1.20
CA HIS A 210 15.19 -12.57 0.18
C HIS A 210 13.70 -12.25 0.35
N LEU A 211 13.06 -11.59 -0.62
CA LEU A 211 11.65 -11.25 -0.55
C LEU A 211 10.81 -12.51 -0.74
N GLU A 212 9.76 -12.65 0.08
CA GLU A 212 8.83 -13.77 0.00
C GLU A 212 7.37 -13.31 -0.16
N GLY A 213 6.53 -14.24 -0.64
CA GLY A 213 5.07 -14.07 -0.75
C GLY A 213 4.62 -12.74 -1.37
N ALA A 214 3.79 -12.01 -0.63
CA ALA A 214 3.17 -10.76 -1.12
C ALA A 214 4.19 -9.63 -1.38
N LYS A 215 5.33 -9.61 -0.68
CA LYS A 215 6.39 -8.60 -0.87
C LYS A 215 7.08 -8.83 -2.21
N LYS A 216 7.48 -10.07 -2.50
CA LYS A 216 8.06 -10.48 -3.79
C LYS A 216 7.10 -10.24 -4.96
N GLN A 217 5.83 -10.60 -4.78
CA GLN A 217 4.77 -10.30 -5.77
C GLN A 217 4.70 -8.80 -6.05
N THR A 218 4.67 -7.98 -5.01
CA THR A 218 4.57 -6.52 -5.13
C THR A 218 5.77 -5.94 -5.89
N PHE A 219 6.98 -6.41 -5.58
CA PHE A 219 8.21 -6.03 -6.27
C PHE A 219 8.13 -6.27 -7.78
N TYR A 220 7.88 -7.51 -8.20
CA TYR A 220 7.77 -7.87 -9.62
C TYR A 220 6.62 -7.13 -10.31
N PHE A 221 5.48 -6.99 -9.66
CA PHE A 221 4.33 -6.29 -10.24
C PHE A 221 4.64 -4.84 -10.56
N LYS A 222 5.42 -4.18 -9.69
CA LYS A 222 5.80 -2.78 -9.90
C LYS A 222 6.85 -2.65 -10.99
N LEU A 223 7.86 -3.52 -11.00
CA LEU A 223 8.84 -3.54 -12.07
C LEU A 223 8.19 -3.75 -13.44
N ILE A 224 7.37 -4.79 -13.61
CA ILE A 224 6.73 -5.11 -14.90
C ILE A 224 5.82 -3.96 -15.38
N LYS A 225 5.13 -3.28 -14.46
CA LYS A 225 4.25 -2.14 -14.81
C LYS A 225 5.00 -0.90 -15.25
N ALA A 226 6.16 -0.64 -14.67
CA ALA A 226 6.96 0.55 -14.95
C ALA A 226 8.02 0.31 -16.03
N ALA A 227 8.26 -0.96 -16.42
CA ALA A 227 9.26 -1.33 -17.40
C ALA A 227 8.91 -0.86 -18.82
N SER A 228 9.94 -0.47 -19.55
CA SER A 228 9.89 -0.36 -21.01
C SER A 228 9.75 -1.74 -21.65
N SER A 229 9.33 -1.80 -22.93
CA SER A 229 9.18 -3.08 -23.65
C SER A 229 10.46 -3.92 -23.67
N SER A 230 11.64 -3.30 -23.78
CA SER A 230 12.92 -4.02 -23.79
C SER A 230 13.31 -4.61 -22.44
N GLN A 231 12.92 -3.98 -21.33
CA GLN A 231 13.18 -4.49 -19.97
C GLN A 231 12.17 -5.57 -19.56
N ARG A 232 10.99 -5.56 -20.17
CA ARG A 232 9.86 -6.38 -19.78
C ARG A 232 10.12 -7.87 -20.01
N ASP A 233 10.72 -8.25 -21.12
CA ASP A 233 11.08 -9.65 -21.42
C ASP A 233 11.94 -10.27 -20.31
N LEU A 234 13.01 -9.57 -19.89
CA LEU A 234 13.89 -10.00 -18.80
C LEU A 234 13.14 -10.18 -17.48
N LEU A 235 12.23 -9.26 -17.16
CA LEU A 235 11.44 -9.30 -15.92
C LEU A 235 10.45 -10.46 -15.92
N ILE A 236 9.78 -10.71 -17.05
CA ILE A 236 8.84 -11.82 -17.24
C ILE A 236 9.55 -13.16 -17.12
N ASP A 237 10.71 -13.32 -17.76
CA ASP A 237 11.53 -14.52 -17.66
C ASP A 237 12.04 -14.76 -16.24
N SER A 238 12.49 -13.70 -15.56
CA SER A 238 12.99 -13.80 -14.18
C SER A 238 11.87 -14.22 -13.23
N LEU A 239 10.69 -13.60 -13.34
CA LEU A 239 9.50 -13.95 -12.59
C LEU A 239 9.07 -15.40 -12.85
N ALA A 240 9.05 -15.85 -14.11
CA ALA A 240 8.68 -17.22 -14.46
C ALA A 240 9.62 -18.25 -13.83
N LYS A 241 10.94 -17.97 -13.82
CA LYS A 241 11.94 -18.81 -13.14
C LYS A 241 11.70 -18.87 -11.63
N GLU A 242 11.45 -17.73 -11.00
CA GLU A 242 11.18 -17.65 -9.55
C GLU A 242 9.89 -18.38 -9.16
N LEU A 243 8.81 -18.22 -9.94
CA LEU A 243 7.54 -18.90 -9.69
C LEU A 243 7.65 -20.41 -9.86
N LYS A 244 8.52 -20.88 -10.76
CA LYS A 244 8.72 -22.32 -11.01
C LYS A 244 9.27 -23.05 -9.77
N THR A 245 10.04 -22.36 -8.93
CA THR A 245 10.60 -22.90 -7.68
C THR A 245 9.86 -22.43 -6.44
N SER A 246 8.79 -21.65 -6.61
CA SER A 246 7.99 -21.12 -5.50
C SER A 246 6.98 -22.15 -5.01
N GLU A 247 6.53 -21.98 -3.76
CA GLU A 247 5.43 -22.79 -3.22
C GLU A 247 4.11 -22.56 -3.99
N ALA A 248 3.28 -23.61 -4.05
CA ALA A 248 2.00 -23.60 -4.74
C ALA A 248 1.11 -22.40 -4.36
N TYR A 249 1.08 -22.03 -3.07
CA TYR A 249 0.33 -20.87 -2.59
C TYR A 249 0.80 -19.55 -3.22
N SER A 250 2.11 -19.34 -3.36
CA SER A 250 2.67 -18.13 -3.95
C SER A 250 2.33 -18.02 -5.45
N ILE A 251 2.35 -19.14 -6.18
CA ILE A 251 1.94 -19.21 -7.58
C ILE A 251 0.45 -18.86 -7.71
N VAL A 252 -0.41 -19.45 -6.89
CA VAL A 252 -1.84 -19.13 -6.90
C VAL A 252 -2.10 -17.65 -6.56
N ALA A 253 -1.44 -17.13 -5.52
CA ALA A 253 -1.56 -15.74 -5.12
C ALA A 253 -1.08 -14.76 -6.22
N PHE A 254 -0.06 -15.16 -6.99
CA PHE A 254 0.35 -14.44 -8.20
C PHE A 254 -0.80 -14.37 -9.21
N PHE A 255 -1.33 -15.53 -9.61
CA PHE A 255 -2.37 -15.62 -10.64
C PHE A 255 -3.68 -14.95 -10.24
N GLN A 256 -4.03 -14.91 -8.96
CA GLN A 256 -5.19 -14.16 -8.46
C GLN A 256 -5.13 -12.65 -8.76
N LYS A 257 -3.94 -12.07 -8.95
CA LYS A 257 -3.75 -10.64 -9.24
C LYS A 257 -3.16 -10.36 -10.61
N ILE A 258 -3.08 -11.37 -11.47
CA ILE A 258 -2.43 -11.27 -12.80
C ILE A 258 -3.10 -10.22 -13.70
N SER A 259 -4.41 -10.01 -13.54
CA SER A 259 -5.18 -8.95 -14.22
C SER A 259 -4.57 -7.55 -14.09
N SER A 260 -3.81 -7.31 -13.01
CA SER A 260 -3.22 -6.01 -12.78
C SER A 260 -2.03 -5.72 -13.71
N LEU A 261 -1.37 -6.73 -14.30
CA LEU A 261 -0.12 -6.57 -15.05
C LEU A 261 -0.28 -6.26 -16.54
N LYS A 262 -1.49 -6.43 -17.10
CA LYS A 262 -1.77 -6.26 -18.55
C LYS A 262 -0.72 -6.99 -19.40
N LEU A 263 -0.54 -8.28 -19.12
CA LEU A 263 0.31 -9.19 -19.89
C LEU A 263 -0.27 -9.40 -21.30
N ASP A 264 0.60 -9.48 -22.28
CA ASP A 264 0.25 -10.02 -23.60
C ASP A 264 0.20 -11.57 -23.61
N GLU A 265 -0.16 -12.14 -24.76
CA GLU A 265 -0.26 -13.59 -24.94
C GLU A 265 1.05 -14.33 -24.67
N SER A 266 2.17 -13.80 -25.17
CA SER A 266 3.50 -14.41 -25.03
C SER A 266 3.95 -14.38 -23.58
N GLU A 267 3.78 -13.24 -22.92
CA GLU A 267 4.11 -13.04 -21.51
C GLU A 267 3.29 -13.95 -20.60
N LEU A 268 1.98 -14.08 -20.88
CA LEU A 268 1.10 -14.97 -20.15
C LEU A 268 1.54 -16.43 -20.30
N ILE A 269 1.86 -16.88 -21.51
CA ILE A 269 2.33 -18.25 -21.76
C ILE A 269 3.62 -18.53 -20.99
N THR A 270 4.59 -17.62 -21.05
CA THR A 270 5.89 -17.77 -20.37
C THR A 270 5.73 -17.93 -18.87
N ILE A 271 4.93 -17.06 -18.23
CA ILE A 271 4.67 -17.16 -16.78
C ILE A 271 3.83 -18.39 -16.44
N SER A 272 2.82 -18.72 -17.24
CA SER A 272 1.91 -19.84 -16.94
C SER A 272 2.59 -21.20 -16.97
N LYS A 273 3.64 -21.35 -17.78
CA LYS A 273 4.49 -22.55 -17.77
C LYS A 273 5.13 -22.83 -16.41
N SER A 274 5.32 -21.82 -15.57
CA SER A 274 5.89 -22.01 -14.23
C SER A 274 4.92 -22.75 -13.29
N GLY A 275 3.61 -22.66 -13.52
CA GLY A 275 2.57 -23.27 -12.68
C GLY A 275 2.15 -24.68 -13.09
N CYS A 276 2.63 -25.21 -14.23
CA CYS A 276 2.15 -26.48 -14.77
C CYS A 276 2.44 -27.70 -13.87
N HIS A 277 3.50 -27.66 -13.05
CA HIS A 277 3.82 -28.75 -12.11
C HIS A 277 2.70 -28.97 -11.08
N LEU A 278 1.90 -27.94 -10.78
CA LEU A 278 0.77 -28.04 -9.86
C LEU A 278 -0.28 -29.06 -10.31
N LYS A 279 -0.38 -29.32 -11.62
CA LYS A 279 -1.33 -30.28 -12.22
C LYS A 279 -1.19 -31.68 -11.62
N GLU A 280 0.03 -32.10 -11.31
CA GLU A 280 0.34 -33.41 -10.73
C GLU A 280 0.51 -33.31 -9.20
N ASP A 281 1.09 -32.21 -8.71
CA ASP A 281 1.52 -32.09 -7.32
C ASP A 281 0.39 -31.66 -6.35
N ASN A 282 -0.58 -30.88 -6.81
CA ASN A 282 -1.57 -30.25 -5.93
C ASN A 282 -2.86 -29.84 -6.68
N GLU A 283 -3.87 -30.72 -6.67
CA GLU A 283 -5.15 -30.52 -7.36
C GLU A 283 -5.86 -29.21 -6.97
N VAL A 284 -5.86 -28.84 -5.68
CA VAL A 284 -6.52 -27.62 -5.20
C VAL A 284 -5.85 -26.37 -5.77
N SER A 285 -4.52 -26.34 -5.75
CA SER A 285 -3.74 -25.21 -6.28
C SER A 285 -3.83 -25.16 -7.80
N TRP A 286 -3.82 -26.31 -8.48
CA TRP A 286 -4.04 -26.41 -9.91
C TRP A 286 -5.40 -25.86 -10.33
N ASN A 287 -6.48 -26.20 -9.62
CA ASN A 287 -7.82 -25.70 -9.91
C ASN A 287 -7.90 -24.18 -9.79
N SER A 288 -7.29 -23.61 -8.74
CA SER A 288 -7.25 -22.16 -8.53
C SER A 288 -6.40 -21.44 -9.59
N PHE A 289 -5.21 -21.98 -9.89
CA PHE A 289 -4.36 -21.49 -10.98
C PHE A 289 -5.11 -21.51 -12.32
N SER A 290 -5.70 -22.65 -12.67
CA SER A 290 -6.44 -22.87 -13.92
C SER A 290 -7.61 -21.91 -14.06
N TYR A 291 -8.37 -21.68 -12.99
CA TYR A 291 -9.47 -20.72 -12.98
C TYR A 291 -8.99 -19.30 -13.30
N ASN A 292 -7.94 -18.84 -12.61
CA ASN A 292 -7.42 -17.48 -12.78
C ASN A 292 -6.76 -17.28 -14.16
N PHE A 293 -6.06 -18.29 -14.68
CA PHE A 293 -5.54 -18.30 -16.05
C PHE A 293 -6.68 -18.16 -17.07
N LYS A 294 -7.69 -19.04 -17.02
CA LYS A 294 -8.83 -19.03 -17.95
C LYS A 294 -9.61 -17.71 -17.87
N LYS A 295 -9.79 -17.19 -16.66
CA LYS A 295 -10.40 -15.87 -16.45
C LYS A 295 -9.62 -14.77 -17.17
N TYR A 296 -8.31 -14.73 -17.01
CA TYR A 296 -7.46 -13.73 -17.66
C TYR A 296 -7.47 -13.85 -19.19
N VAL A 297 -7.38 -15.07 -19.73
CA VAL A 297 -7.49 -15.36 -21.17
C VAL A 297 -8.83 -14.85 -21.73
N THR A 298 -9.93 -15.15 -21.03
CA THR A 298 -11.28 -14.73 -21.44
C THR A 298 -11.45 -13.21 -21.39
N GLU A 299 -10.99 -12.57 -20.31
CA GLU A 299 -11.09 -11.12 -20.13
C GLU A 299 -10.30 -10.33 -21.19
N ASN A 300 -9.20 -10.90 -21.70
CA ASN A 300 -8.35 -10.27 -22.71
C ASN A 300 -8.59 -10.80 -24.14
N SER A 301 -9.56 -11.71 -24.33
CA SER A 301 -9.88 -12.32 -25.63
C SER A 301 -8.70 -13.01 -26.32
N PHE A 302 -7.86 -13.70 -25.54
CA PHE A 302 -6.73 -14.45 -26.06
C PHE A 302 -7.16 -15.83 -26.56
N ASP A 303 -6.56 -16.31 -27.64
CA ASP A 303 -6.81 -17.64 -28.21
C ASP A 303 -5.76 -18.64 -27.70
N ILE A 304 -5.79 -18.92 -26.39
CA ILE A 304 -4.82 -19.79 -25.72
C ILE A 304 -5.56 -20.83 -24.89
N LEU A 305 -5.23 -22.11 -25.10
CA LEU A 305 -5.77 -23.20 -24.29
C LEU A 305 -4.78 -23.59 -23.17
N LEU A 306 -5.30 -23.79 -21.96
CA LEU A 306 -4.46 -24.18 -20.82
C LEU A 306 -3.73 -25.51 -21.06
N ASP A 307 -4.37 -26.46 -21.75
CA ASP A 307 -3.79 -27.77 -22.07
C ASP A 307 -2.65 -27.68 -23.10
N GLU A 308 -2.57 -26.60 -23.89
CA GLU A 308 -1.44 -26.34 -24.79
C GLU A 308 -0.25 -25.74 -24.04
N VAL A 309 -0.53 -24.96 -22.99
CA VAL A 309 0.50 -24.35 -22.13
C VAL A 309 1.06 -25.39 -21.14
N CYS A 310 0.19 -26.24 -20.60
CA CYS A 310 0.49 -27.27 -19.59
C CYS A 310 0.00 -28.65 -20.06
N PRO A 311 0.72 -29.29 -21.00
CA PRO A 311 0.34 -30.58 -21.58
C PRO A 311 0.20 -31.71 -20.55
#